data_AF-A0A1Q7Y836-F1
#
_entry.id   AF-A0A1Q7Y836-F1
#
_cell.length_a   1.000
_cell.length_b   1.000
_cell.length_c   1.000
_cell.angle_alpha   90.00
_cell.angle_beta   90.00
_cell.angle_gamma   90.00
#
_symmetry.space_group_name_H-M   'P 1'
#
loop_
_entity.id
_entity.type
_entity.pdbx_description
1 polymer ?
#
loop_
_entity_poly.entity_id
_entity_poly.type
_entity_poly.pdbx_seq_one_letter_code
_entity_poly.pdbx_strand_id
1 'polypeptide(L)'
;MTLTFLAHPNATFARKSQNRSDHSPFRYVIVYNEVKVNNEESSYTRRDVEVLLDENAFSENTLKELFKLLSQRFPEPDGLTVDVYTSLEQIDTPEEHEGGRMFAESRTGTRRVSPEELNFRKHPSAVLMRQNGNELFRYTIRPNNLKLKTVILKGHDPIGN
;
A
#
# COMPACT_ATOMS: atom_id res chain seq x y z
N MET A 1 -66.04 23.88 -4.69
CA MET A 1 -64.58 24.13 -4.62
C MET A 1 -63.90 22.98 -5.33
N THR A 2 -63.29 23.26 -6.48
CA THR A 2 -62.71 22.25 -7.38
C THR A 2 -61.20 22.37 -7.27
N LEU A 3 -60.52 21.36 -6.74
CA LEU A 3 -59.05 21.34 -6.67
C LEU A 3 -58.50 20.70 -7.96
N THR A 4 -57.87 21.52 -8.78
CA THR A 4 -57.10 21.10 -9.95
C THR A 4 -55.69 20.75 -9.52
N PHE A 5 -55.28 19.48 -9.62
CA PHE A 5 -53.87 19.09 -9.46
C PHE A 5 -53.17 19.16 -10.82
N LEU A 6 -52.19 20.07 -10.93
CA LEU A 6 -51.28 20.16 -12.08
C LEU A 6 -50.25 19.03 -11.99
N ALA A 7 -50.29 18.12 -12.97
CA ALA A 7 -49.26 17.11 -13.16
C ALA A 7 -47.94 17.81 -13.55
N HIS A 8 -46.91 17.64 -12.72
CA HIS A 8 -45.56 18.10 -13.03
C HIS A 8 -44.92 17.13 -14.04
N PRO A 9 -44.24 17.63 -15.09
CA PRO A 9 -43.60 16.76 -16.06
C PRO A 9 -42.44 16.00 -15.41
N ASN A 10 -42.47 14.67 -15.58
CA ASN A 10 -41.38 13.76 -15.21
C ASN A 10 -40.07 14.24 -15.85
N ALA A 11 -39.15 14.75 -15.02
CA ALA A 11 -37.78 14.98 -15.41
C ALA A 11 -37.10 13.63 -15.62
N THR A 12 -37.15 13.12 -16.85
CA THR A 12 -36.35 11.97 -17.29
C THR A 12 -34.88 12.36 -17.20
N PHE A 13 -34.21 12.00 -16.11
CA PHE A 13 -32.76 12.07 -16.02
C PHE A 13 -32.18 11.03 -16.97
N ALA A 14 -31.85 11.47 -18.18
CA ALA A 14 -31.00 10.71 -19.08
C ALA A 14 -29.62 10.57 -18.44
N ARG A 15 -29.41 9.49 -17.68
CA ARG A 15 -28.08 9.10 -17.19
C ARG A 15 -27.26 8.70 -18.41
N LYS A 16 -26.51 9.67 -18.95
CA LYS A 16 -25.48 9.42 -19.94
C LYS A 16 -24.53 8.40 -19.33
N SER A 17 -24.65 7.14 -19.73
CA SER A 17 -23.76 6.05 -19.33
C SER A 17 -22.37 6.36 -19.87
N GLN A 18 -21.61 7.16 -19.12
CA GLN A 18 -20.17 7.18 -19.27
C GLN A 18 -19.68 5.81 -18.82
N ASN A 19 -19.41 4.95 -19.80
CA ASN A 19 -18.75 3.67 -19.63
C ASN A 19 -17.27 3.94 -19.30
N ARG A 20 -17.02 4.66 -18.20
CA ARG A 20 -15.73 4.66 -17.52
C ARG A 20 -15.81 3.45 -16.62
N SER A 21 -15.00 2.43 -16.88
CA SER A 21 -14.80 1.40 -15.89
C SER A 21 -14.27 2.11 -14.63
N ASP A 22 -15.09 2.28 -13.60
CA ASP A 22 -14.68 2.80 -12.27
C ASP A 22 -13.74 1.82 -11.54
N HIS A 23 -13.07 0.95 -12.28
CA HIS A 23 -12.16 -0.06 -11.80
C HIS A 23 -10.74 0.37 -12.10
N SER A 24 -9.90 0.29 -11.08
CA SER A 24 -8.45 0.33 -11.23
C SER A 24 -8.00 -0.70 -12.29
N PRO A 25 -6.98 -0.40 -13.10
CA PRO A 25 -6.48 -1.32 -14.13
C PRO A 25 -5.88 -2.61 -13.54
N PHE A 26 -5.66 -2.64 -12.23
CA PHE A 26 -5.24 -3.80 -11.44
C PHE A 26 -6.09 -3.91 -10.17
N ARG A 27 -6.23 -5.13 -9.67
CA ARG A 27 -6.95 -5.43 -8.42
C ARG A 27 -5.98 -5.45 -7.24
N TYR A 28 -6.35 -4.77 -6.17
CA TYR A 28 -5.64 -4.82 -4.90
C TYR A 28 -6.63 -4.72 -3.74
N VAL A 29 -6.23 -5.17 -2.56
CA VAL A 29 -6.98 -5.09 -1.32
C VAL A 29 -6.09 -4.49 -0.24
N ILE A 30 -6.61 -3.52 0.51
CA ILE A 30 -5.95 -3.04 1.72
C ILE A 30 -6.31 -4.02 2.84
N VAL A 31 -5.32 -4.75 3.35
CA VAL A 31 -5.51 -5.78 4.39
C VAL A 31 -5.22 -5.25 5.79
N TYR A 32 -4.42 -4.18 5.88
CA TYR A 32 -4.13 -3.48 7.12
C TYR A 32 -4.01 -1.98 6.87
N ASN A 33 -4.48 -1.17 7.82
CA ASN A 33 -4.45 0.29 7.74
C ASN A 33 -4.55 0.90 9.14
N GLU A 34 -3.42 1.35 9.68
CA GLU A 34 -3.35 1.92 11.03
C GLU A 34 -2.56 3.23 11.04
N VAL A 35 -2.96 4.17 11.90
CA VAL A 35 -2.15 5.37 12.21
C VAL A 35 -1.41 5.13 13.51
N LYS A 36 -0.08 5.08 13.43
CA LYS A 36 0.82 4.97 14.57
C LYS A 36 1.28 6.35 15.01
N VAL A 37 1.14 6.63 16.29
CA VAL A 37 1.63 7.84 16.94
C VAL A 37 2.81 7.43 17.82
N ASN A 38 4.02 7.91 17.51
CA ASN A 38 5.13 7.73 18.43
C ASN A 38 5.02 8.79 19.54
N ASN A 39 4.96 8.35 20.80
CA ASN A 39 4.81 9.22 21.97
C ASN A 39 6.15 9.72 22.53
N GLU A 40 7.27 9.43 21.86
CA GLU A 40 8.59 9.96 22.22
C GLU A 40 8.81 11.40 21.69
N GLU A 41 9.83 12.09 22.20
CA GLU A 41 10.13 13.54 22.08
C GLU A 41 9.96 14.21 20.69
N SER A 42 9.95 13.43 19.61
CA SER A 42 9.45 13.88 18.31
C SER A 42 8.16 13.14 17.99
N SER A 43 7.02 13.87 18.04
CA SER A 43 5.68 13.36 17.78
C SER A 43 5.50 12.94 16.31
N TYR A 44 6.23 11.93 15.87
CA TYR A 44 6.17 11.40 14.52
C TYR A 44 4.91 10.54 14.40
N THR A 45 3.97 11.03 13.60
CA THR A 45 2.74 10.31 13.27
C THR A 45 2.89 9.73 11.87
N ARG A 46 2.67 8.42 11.73
CA ARG A 46 2.79 7.70 10.46
C ARG A 46 1.59 6.81 10.25
N ARG A 47 1.13 6.69 9.01
CA ARG A 47 0.18 5.65 8.62
C ARG A 47 0.92 4.46 8.03
N ASP A 48 0.62 3.27 8.54
CA ASP A 48 1.10 2.00 7.99
C ASP A 48 -0.07 1.34 7.27
N VAL A 49 0.15 0.95 6.01
CA VAL A 49 -0.84 0.29 5.16
C VAL A 49 -0.23 -0.97 4.58
N GLU A 50 -0.93 -2.09 4.64
CA GLU A 50 -0.53 -3.30 3.92
C GLU A 50 -1.54 -3.59 2.81
N VAL A 51 -1.01 -3.96 1.65
CA VAL A 51 -1.78 -4.20 0.44
C VAL A 51 -1.47 -5.58 -0.11
N LEU A 52 -2.52 -6.35 -0.39
CA LEU A 52 -2.44 -7.53 -1.23
C LEU A 52 -2.72 -7.13 -2.68
N LEU A 53 -1.72 -7.28 -3.55
CA LEU A 53 -1.78 -7.04 -4.99
C LEU A 53 -1.77 -8.39 -5.73
N ASP A 54 -2.52 -8.52 -6.83
CA ASP A 54 -2.40 -9.69 -7.70
C ASP A 54 -0.94 -9.84 -8.18
N GLU A 55 -0.33 -11.00 -7.93
CA GLU A 55 1.05 -11.30 -8.32
C GLU A 55 1.29 -11.08 -9.82
N ASN A 56 0.33 -11.44 -10.67
CA ASN A 56 0.44 -11.27 -12.12
C ASN A 56 0.43 -9.80 -12.55
N ALA A 57 -0.13 -8.93 -11.72
CA ALA A 57 -0.13 -7.49 -11.93
C ALA A 57 1.14 -6.82 -11.39
N PHE A 58 2.02 -7.55 -10.68
CA PHE A 58 3.20 -6.97 -10.04
C PHE A 58 4.22 -6.48 -11.07
N SER A 59 4.34 -5.16 -11.21
CA SER A 59 5.32 -4.51 -12.09
C SER A 59 5.64 -3.11 -11.56
N GLU A 60 6.77 -2.54 -11.97
CA GLU A 60 7.11 -1.16 -11.59
C GLU A 60 6.01 -0.15 -11.97
N ASN A 61 5.41 -0.30 -13.16
CA ASN A 61 4.36 0.60 -13.61
C ASN A 61 3.10 0.48 -12.75
N THR A 62 2.71 -0.76 -12.43
CA THR A 62 1.60 -1.02 -11.50
C THR A 62 1.87 -0.40 -10.13
N LEU A 63 3.08 -0.56 -9.61
CA LEU A 63 3.48 0.02 -8.32
C LEU A 63 3.44 1.55 -8.34
N LYS A 64 3.93 2.20 -9.39
CA LYS A 64 3.82 3.67 -9.55
C LYS A 64 2.38 4.15 -9.48
N GLU A 65 1.47 3.49 -10.20
CA GLU A 65 0.05 3.86 -10.19
C GLU A 65 -0.61 3.54 -8.84
N LEU A 66 -0.31 2.37 -8.25
CA LEU A 66 -0.82 1.99 -6.93
C LEU A 66 -0.41 3.01 -5.87
N PHE A 67 0.87 3.36 -5.80
CA PHE A 67 1.37 4.29 -4.80
C PHE A 67 0.85 5.70 -5.02
N LYS A 68 0.69 6.15 -6.26
CA LYS A 68 -0.01 7.41 -6.57
C LYS A 68 -1.44 7.40 -6.03
N LEU A 69 -2.19 6.32 -6.24
CA LEU A 69 -3.57 6.18 -5.72
C LEU A 69 -3.60 6.19 -4.18
N LEU A 70 -2.68 5.46 -3.53
CA LEU A 70 -2.63 5.37 -2.08
C LEU A 70 -2.18 6.69 -1.43
N SER A 71 -1.21 7.37 -2.01
CA SER A 71 -0.78 8.70 -1.53
C SER A 71 -1.88 9.75 -1.67
N GLN A 72 -2.70 9.66 -2.72
CA GLN A 72 -3.90 10.50 -2.87
C GLN A 72 -5.01 10.12 -1.88
N ARG A 73 -5.19 8.82 -1.61
CA ARG A 73 -6.19 8.32 -0.65
C ARG A 73 -5.85 8.67 0.79
N PHE A 74 -4.55 8.70 1.11
CA PHE A 74 -4.03 8.96 2.45
C PHE A 74 -3.08 10.17 2.42
N PRO A 75 -3.60 11.40 2.29
CA PRO A 75 -2.77 12.59 2.27
C PRO A 75 -2.16 12.90 3.65
N GLU A 76 -2.81 12.45 4.74
CA GLU A 76 -2.39 12.66 6.12
C GLU A 76 -2.31 11.34 6.91
N PRO A 77 -1.37 11.22 7.86
CA PRO A 77 -0.27 12.16 8.16
C PRO A 77 0.78 12.20 7.03
N ASP A 78 1.70 13.16 7.07
CA ASP A 78 2.81 13.23 6.10
C ASP A 78 3.57 11.89 5.98
N GLY A 79 3.81 11.23 7.12
CA GLY A 79 4.36 9.88 7.18
C GLY A 79 3.42 8.81 6.63
N LEU A 80 3.80 8.14 5.54
CA LEU A 80 3.07 6.97 5.01
C LEU A 80 4.04 5.86 4.65
N THR A 81 3.81 4.67 5.19
CA THR A 81 4.46 3.43 4.77
C THR A 81 3.41 2.52 4.16
N VAL A 82 3.70 1.99 2.97
CA VAL A 82 2.84 0.99 2.32
C VAL A 82 3.66 -0.25 2.02
N ASP A 83 3.33 -1.37 2.65
CA ASP A 83 3.86 -2.68 2.30
C ASP A 83 2.94 -3.36 1.28
N VAL A 84 3.53 -3.85 0.18
CA VAL A 84 2.83 -4.55 -0.89
C VAL A 84 3.28 -6.00 -0.92
N TYR A 85 2.32 -6.87 -0.72
CA TYR A 85 2.43 -8.32 -0.79
C TYR A 85 1.69 -8.84 -2.00
N THR A 86 2.14 -9.97 -2.55
CA THR A 86 1.48 -10.63 -3.69
C THR A 86 0.93 -12.01 -3.37
N SER A 87 1.17 -12.50 -2.15
CA SER A 87 0.67 -13.78 -1.67
C SER A 87 0.13 -13.64 -0.24
N LEU A 88 -0.91 -14.40 0.06
CA LEU A 88 -1.43 -14.54 1.43
C LEU A 88 -0.38 -15.14 2.37
N GLU A 89 0.62 -15.88 1.86
CA GLU A 89 1.73 -16.41 2.66
C GLU A 89 2.66 -15.32 3.23
N GLN A 90 2.58 -14.08 2.75
CA GLN A 90 3.36 -12.94 3.22
C GLN A 90 2.60 -12.08 4.24
N ILE A 91 1.31 -12.34 4.43
CA ILE A 91 0.44 -11.55 5.30
C ILE A 91 0.24 -12.35 6.58
N ASP A 92 0.49 -11.71 7.70
CA ASP A 92 0.26 -12.32 9.01
C ASP A 92 -1.25 -12.48 9.21
N THR A 93 -1.63 -13.62 9.75
CA THR A 93 -2.95 -13.79 10.36
C THR A 93 -3.07 -12.87 11.58
N PRO A 94 -4.29 -12.50 12.00
CA PRO A 94 -4.50 -11.73 13.24
C PRO A 94 -3.78 -12.35 14.45
N GLU A 95 -3.82 -13.68 14.57
CA GLU A 95 -3.18 -14.44 15.64
C GLU A 95 -1.64 -14.32 15.61
N GLU A 96 -1.04 -14.29 14.42
CA GLU A 96 0.41 -14.10 14.24
C GLU A 96 0.85 -12.66 14.57
N HIS A 97 0.00 -11.67 14.28
CA HIS A 97 0.28 -10.27 14.56
C HIS A 97 0.36 -9.98 16.08
N GLU A 98 -0.51 -10.60 16.86
CA GLU A 98 -0.53 -10.48 18.33
C GLU A 98 0.72 -11.07 18.99
N GLY A 99 1.33 -12.10 18.36
CA GLY A 99 2.57 -12.73 18.82
C GLY A 99 3.82 -11.86 18.66
N GLY A 100 3.72 -10.78 17.87
CA GLY A 100 4.83 -9.88 17.55
C GLY A 100 5.84 -10.50 16.60
N ARG A 101 6.11 -9.86 15.46
CA ARG A 101 7.23 -10.24 14.58
C ARG A 101 8.55 -10.05 15.32
N MET A 102 9.12 -11.15 15.82
CA MET A 102 10.53 -11.17 16.21
C MET A 102 11.37 -11.19 14.93
N PHE A 103 11.56 -10.03 14.29
CA PHE A 103 12.67 -9.89 13.36
C PHE A 103 13.94 -10.11 14.16
N ALA A 104 14.55 -11.28 14.00
CA ALA A 104 15.82 -11.60 14.61
C ALA A 104 16.89 -10.68 14.01
N GLU A 105 17.10 -9.52 14.63
CA GLU A 105 18.30 -8.72 14.44
C GLU A 105 19.49 -9.58 14.86
N SER A 106 20.12 -10.26 13.90
CA SER A 106 21.38 -10.94 14.15
C SER A 106 22.45 -9.89 14.41
N ARG A 107 22.70 -9.60 15.69
CA ARG A 107 23.86 -8.84 16.17
C ARG A 107 25.19 -9.61 15.99
N THR A 108 25.18 -10.74 15.28
CA THR A 108 26.32 -11.66 15.18
C THR A 108 26.47 -12.26 13.77
N GLY A 109 26.53 -11.43 12.72
CA GLY A 109 27.23 -11.71 11.43
C GLY A 109 26.90 -12.98 10.64
N THR A 110 26.01 -13.84 11.12
CA THR A 110 25.54 -15.09 10.54
C THR A 110 24.04 -15.10 10.72
N ARG A 111 23.34 -14.49 9.77
CA ARG A 111 21.90 -14.34 9.83
C ARG A 111 21.25 -15.69 9.52
N ARG A 112 20.82 -16.42 10.57
CA ARG A 112 19.81 -17.47 10.43
C ARG A 112 18.53 -16.77 10.00
N VAL A 113 18.21 -16.88 8.71
CA VAL A 113 16.97 -16.34 8.13
C VAL A 113 15.81 -17.11 8.78
N SER A 114 14.88 -16.42 9.44
CA SER A 114 13.71 -17.11 10.00
C SER A 114 12.88 -17.72 8.86
N PRO A 115 12.08 -18.77 9.12
CA PRO A 115 11.14 -19.29 8.15
C PRO A 115 10.20 -18.21 7.57
N GLU A 116 9.81 -17.22 8.37
CA GLU A 116 9.01 -16.07 7.94
C GLU A 116 9.78 -15.21 6.92
N GLU A 117 11.05 -14.90 7.21
CA GLU A 117 11.91 -14.16 6.28
C GLU A 117 12.18 -14.93 4.97
N LEU A 118 12.10 -16.26 4.98
CA LEU A 118 12.15 -17.08 3.76
C LEU A 118 10.85 -16.95 2.95
N ASN A 119 9.69 -16.86 3.60
CA ASN A 119 8.41 -16.66 2.91
C ASN A 119 8.33 -15.28 2.23
N PHE A 120 8.82 -14.22 2.88
CA PHE A 120 8.96 -12.90 2.24
C PHE A 120 9.84 -12.93 0.99
N ARG A 121 10.79 -13.85 0.94
CA ARG A 121 11.67 -14.03 -0.21
C ARG A 121 11.08 -14.93 -1.29
N LYS A 122 9.93 -15.57 -1.13
CA LYS A 122 9.33 -16.46 -2.15
C LYS A 122 8.48 -15.74 -3.18
N HIS A 123 8.01 -14.55 -2.86
CA HIS A 123 7.05 -13.80 -3.66
C HIS A 123 7.56 -12.37 -3.89
N PRO A 124 7.21 -11.73 -5.02
CA PRO A 124 7.47 -10.30 -5.21
C PRO A 124 6.93 -9.46 -4.04
N SER A 125 7.61 -8.36 -3.75
CA SER A 125 7.16 -7.41 -2.72
C SER A 125 7.68 -6.01 -3.00
N ALA A 126 6.98 -5.01 -2.47
CA ALA A 126 7.40 -3.62 -2.53
C ALA A 126 7.07 -2.88 -1.23
N VAL A 127 7.82 -1.82 -0.96
CA VAL A 127 7.55 -0.90 0.15
C VAL A 127 7.62 0.54 -0.36
N LEU A 128 6.58 1.33 -0.10
CA LEU A 128 6.56 2.78 -0.26
C LEU A 128 6.94 3.44 1.07
N MET A 129 7.72 4.50 0.99
CA MET A 129 8.01 5.38 2.12
C MET A 129 7.80 6.82 1.67
N ARG A 130 6.90 7.53 2.37
CA ARG A 130 6.67 8.96 2.25
C ARG A 130 6.93 9.63 3.59
N GLN A 131 7.81 10.62 3.61
CA GLN A 131 8.14 11.39 4.81
C GLN A 131 8.89 12.67 4.45
N ASN A 132 8.59 13.77 5.13
CA ASN A 132 9.25 15.07 5.03
C ASN A 132 9.35 15.57 3.58
N GLY A 133 8.29 15.37 2.80
CA GLY A 133 8.24 15.76 1.38
C GLY A 133 9.02 14.85 0.41
N ASN A 134 9.71 13.81 0.90
CA ASN A 134 10.28 12.75 0.10
C ASN A 134 9.27 11.62 -0.08
N GLU A 135 9.29 10.97 -1.25
CA GLU A 135 8.44 9.82 -1.54
C GLU A 135 9.18 8.88 -2.51
N LEU A 136 9.36 7.63 -2.10
CA LEU A 136 10.06 6.63 -2.88
C LEU A 136 9.52 5.25 -2.58
N PHE A 137 9.72 4.32 -3.50
CA PHE A 137 9.45 2.91 -3.22
C PHE A 137 10.62 2.02 -3.61
N ARG A 138 10.67 0.87 -2.94
CA ARG A 138 11.66 -0.18 -3.19
C ARG A 138 10.93 -1.48 -3.47
N TYR A 139 11.45 -2.29 -4.38
CA TYR A 139 10.79 -3.55 -4.75
C TYR A 139 11.77 -4.63 -5.19
N THR A 140 11.31 -5.88 -5.11
CA THR A 140 11.98 -7.07 -5.63
C THR A 140 11.02 -7.86 -6.52
N ILE A 141 11.39 -8.06 -7.79
CA ILE A 141 10.58 -8.86 -8.74
C ILE A 141 10.90 -10.34 -8.61
N ARG A 142 12.13 -10.68 -8.20
CA ARG A 142 12.61 -12.07 -8.17
C ARG A 142 13.00 -12.47 -6.75
N PRO A 143 12.28 -13.42 -6.15
CA PRO A 143 12.62 -14.13 -4.92
C PRO A 143 14.11 -14.42 -4.71
N ASN A 144 14.75 -14.94 -5.75
CA ASN A 144 16.13 -15.44 -5.72
C ASN A 144 17.17 -14.38 -6.11
N ASN A 145 16.74 -13.17 -6.48
CA ASN A 145 17.63 -12.05 -6.78
C ASN A 145 17.29 -10.90 -5.83
N LEU A 146 18.04 -10.84 -4.73
CA LEU A 146 17.91 -9.83 -3.68
C LEU A 146 18.29 -8.40 -4.13
N LYS A 147 18.47 -8.16 -5.44
CA LYS A 147 18.71 -6.83 -5.96
C LYS A 147 17.45 -5.98 -5.80
N LEU A 148 17.38 -5.31 -4.66
CA LEU A 148 16.38 -4.29 -4.37
C LEU A 148 16.53 -3.15 -5.37
N LYS A 149 15.44 -2.80 -6.03
CA LYS A 149 15.41 -1.63 -6.91
C LYS A 149 14.68 -0.49 -6.21
N THR A 150 15.30 0.68 -6.21
CA THR A 150 14.74 1.93 -5.67
C THR A 150 14.20 2.79 -6.80
N VAL A 151 13.03 3.39 -6.59
CA VAL A 151 12.41 4.37 -7.48
C VAL A 151 11.99 5.57 -6.65
N ILE A 152 12.51 6.75 -6.99
CA ILE A 152 12.16 8.02 -6.35
C ILE A 152 10.95 8.60 -7.08
N LEU A 153 9.86 8.85 -6.35
CA LEU A 153 8.66 9.52 -6.85
C LEU A 153 8.74 11.04 -6.63
N LYS A 154 9.31 11.46 -5.50
CA LYS A 154 9.51 12.86 -5.13
C LYS A 154 10.70 13.02 -4.17
N GLY A 155 11.43 14.13 -4.28
CA GLY A 155 12.52 14.45 -3.35
C GLY A 155 13.77 13.60 -3.57
N HIS A 156 14.34 13.06 -2.50
CA HIS A 156 15.56 12.25 -2.51
C HIS A 156 15.41 10.97 -1.67
N ASP A 157 16.29 9.98 -1.88
CA ASP A 157 16.38 8.82 -0.99
C ASP A 157 17.12 9.22 0.30
N PRO A 158 16.46 9.23 1.48
CA PRO A 158 17.08 9.66 2.73
C PRO A 158 18.14 8.68 3.25
N ILE A 159 18.15 7.44 2.77
CA ILE A 159 19.11 6.43 3.21
C ILE A 159 20.41 6.50 2.39
N GLY A 160 20.35 7.01 1.16
CA GLY A 160 21.50 7.15 0.27
C GLY A 160 22.16 5.81 -0.13
N ASN A 161 22.58 5.70 -1.38
CA ASN A 161 23.71 4.87 -1.76
C ASN A 161 24.76 5.80 -2.35
#